data_AF-A0A1J4JTJ8-F1
#
_entry.id   AF-A0A1J4JTJ8-F1
#
_cell.length_a   1.000
_cell.length_b   1.000
_cell.length_c   1.000
_cell.angle_alpha   90.00
_cell.angle_beta   90.00
_cell.angle_gamma   90.00
#
_symmetry.space_group_name_H-M   'P 1'
#
loop_
_entity.id
_entity.type
_entity.pdbx_description
1 polymer ?
#
loop_
_entity_poly.entity_id
_entity_poly.type
_entity_poly.pdbx_seq_one_letter_code
_entity_poly.pdbx_strand_id
1 'polypeptide(L)'
;MTEKWIDRFLARSSSRLFVRIDQEFLSGSFNVYGLKSKVDNFNLAYELVRKGTITSAPGKDYDIEQIEKSAELLYGLLHVRYLLTKPGMQLMLAKYVKDDFPQCPRVYCKGIRCLPFGISEEPGEHTVRMYCPCCNDVYNVTDSDLKKVDGAFFGLSWVHMFLSKFPQVVPKDPVRVYVPRIFGFRICHPDDVLDEEESESESS
;
A
#
# COMPACT_ATOMS: atom_id res chain seq x y z
N MET A 1 -0.16 32.30 -2.21
CA MET A 1 -0.41 31.18 -3.14
C MET A 1 -1.48 30.31 -2.52
N THR A 2 -2.59 30.09 -3.21
CA THR A 2 -3.66 29.19 -2.74
C THR A 2 -3.09 27.78 -2.63
N GLU A 3 -3.13 27.19 -1.44
CA GLU A 3 -2.62 25.84 -1.17
C GLU A 3 -3.41 24.82 -2.00
N LYS A 4 -2.73 23.94 -2.76
CA LYS A 4 -3.42 22.96 -3.59
C LYS A 4 -4.05 21.89 -2.70
N TRP A 5 -5.20 21.36 -3.11
CA TRP A 5 -5.90 20.30 -2.37
C TRP A 5 -4.99 19.08 -2.07
N ILE A 6 -4.16 18.66 -3.02
CA ILE A 6 -3.22 17.53 -2.84
C ILE A 6 -2.22 17.82 -1.70
N ASP A 7 -1.79 19.07 -1.54
CA ASP A 7 -0.86 19.47 -0.48
C ASP A 7 -1.52 19.28 0.90
N ARG A 8 -2.75 19.78 1.03
CA ARG A 8 -3.59 19.59 2.24
C ARG A 8 -3.85 18.12 2.52
N PHE A 9 -4.15 17.32 1.49
CA PHE A 9 -4.39 15.89 1.62
C PHE A 9 -3.14 15.15 2.12
N LEU A 10 -1.97 15.40 1.52
CA LEU A 10 -0.71 14.73 1.86
C LEU A 10 -0.12 15.19 3.21
N ALA A 11 -0.54 16.35 3.73
CA ALA A 11 -0.13 16.83 5.05
C ALA A 11 -0.80 16.08 6.21
N ARG A 12 -1.87 15.30 5.95
CA ARG A 12 -2.60 14.55 6.98
C ARG A 12 -1.79 13.34 7.47
N SER A 13 -1.93 13.00 8.75
CA SER A 13 -1.26 11.83 9.34
C SER A 13 -1.68 10.50 8.71
N SER A 14 -2.95 10.39 8.27
CA SER A 14 -3.50 9.24 7.53
C SER A 14 -2.93 9.12 6.11
N SER A 15 -2.35 10.18 5.55
CA SER A 15 -1.85 10.19 4.17
C SER A 15 -0.35 9.87 4.07
N ARG A 16 0.29 9.50 5.18
CA ARG A 16 1.75 9.29 5.28
C ARG A 16 2.29 8.23 4.31
N LEU A 17 1.45 7.25 3.93
CA LEU A 17 1.82 6.17 3.02
C LEU A 17 1.71 6.57 1.53
N PHE A 18 0.99 7.65 1.22
CA PHE A 18 0.77 8.08 -0.15
C PHE A 18 2.00 8.80 -0.71
N VAL A 19 2.11 8.77 -2.04
CA VAL A 19 3.01 9.65 -2.80
C VAL A 19 2.21 10.71 -3.54
N ARG A 20 2.89 11.79 -3.90
CA ARG A 20 2.31 12.83 -4.75
C ARG A 20 2.22 12.34 -6.19
N ILE A 21 1.00 12.30 -6.73
CA ILE A 21 0.77 12.07 -8.16
C ILE A 21 1.12 13.36 -8.90
N ASP A 22 1.92 13.25 -9.97
CA ASP A 22 2.30 14.39 -10.78
C ASP A 22 1.13 14.89 -11.66
N GLN A 23 1.24 16.16 -12.09
CA GLN A 23 0.19 16.82 -12.87
C GLN A 23 0.05 16.27 -14.29
N GLU A 24 1.10 15.66 -14.84
CA GLU A 24 1.07 15.04 -16.16
C GLU A 24 0.18 13.79 -16.13
N PHE A 25 0.37 12.93 -15.14
CA PHE A 25 -0.47 11.77 -14.91
C PHE A 25 -1.92 12.15 -14.62
N LEU A 26 -2.14 13.16 -13.76
CA LEU A 26 -3.49 13.67 -13.45
C LEU A 26 -4.18 14.33 -14.65
N SER A 27 -3.45 14.77 -15.66
CA SER A 27 -4.04 15.38 -16.87
C SER A 27 -4.39 14.35 -17.94
N GLY A 28 -3.85 13.13 -17.87
CA GLY A 28 -4.09 12.05 -18.81
C GLY A 28 -5.51 11.49 -18.72
N SER A 29 -6.32 11.68 -19.77
CA SER A 29 -7.70 11.16 -19.83
C SER A 29 -7.78 9.63 -19.74
N PHE A 30 -6.76 8.92 -20.21
CA PHE A 30 -6.67 7.47 -20.09
C PHE A 30 -6.53 7.01 -18.63
N ASN A 31 -5.81 7.76 -17.79
CA ASN A 31 -5.53 7.38 -16.41
C ASN A 31 -6.78 7.41 -15.52
N VAL A 32 -7.80 8.18 -15.89
CA VAL A 32 -9.10 8.27 -15.20
C VAL A 32 -10.17 7.34 -15.80
N TYR A 33 -9.86 6.59 -16.85
CA TYR A 33 -10.82 5.72 -17.51
C TYR A 33 -11.43 4.70 -16.54
N GLY A 34 -12.75 4.52 -16.62
CA GLY A 34 -13.51 3.61 -15.76
C GLY A 34 -13.74 4.10 -14.31
N LEU A 35 -13.19 5.24 -13.90
CA LEU A 35 -13.38 5.76 -12.53
C LEU A 35 -14.66 6.57 -12.34
N LYS A 36 -15.22 7.10 -13.43
CA LYS A 36 -16.40 7.98 -13.37
C LYS A 36 -17.64 7.30 -12.76
N SER A 37 -17.81 5.99 -12.95
CA SER A 37 -18.91 5.22 -12.35
C SER A 37 -18.64 4.77 -10.93
N LYS A 38 -17.38 4.83 -10.46
CA LYS A 38 -16.98 4.44 -9.11
C LYS A 38 -16.96 5.60 -8.12
N VAL A 39 -17.09 6.84 -8.59
CA VAL A 39 -16.91 8.06 -7.78
C VAL A 39 -18.09 9.00 -7.96
N ASP A 40 -18.77 9.32 -6.87
CA ASP A 40 -19.81 10.35 -6.84
C ASP A 40 -19.24 11.74 -7.15
N ASN A 41 -20.06 12.63 -7.73
CA ASN A 41 -19.63 13.99 -8.07
C ASN A 41 -18.30 14.05 -8.86
N PHE A 42 -17.98 13.01 -9.65
CA PHE A 42 -16.68 12.80 -10.28
C PHE A 42 -16.08 14.05 -10.93
N ASN A 43 -16.86 14.81 -11.69
CA ASN A 43 -16.35 15.99 -12.39
C ASN A 43 -15.84 17.07 -11.41
N LEU A 44 -16.54 17.29 -10.30
CA LEU A 44 -16.17 18.27 -9.27
C LEU A 44 -14.98 17.76 -8.45
N ALA A 45 -15.00 16.48 -8.07
CA ALA A 45 -13.90 15.82 -7.38
C ALA A 45 -12.61 15.85 -8.22
N TYR A 46 -12.70 15.54 -9.51
CA TYR A 46 -11.57 15.56 -10.43
C TYR A 46 -11.04 16.97 -10.68
N GLU A 47 -11.94 17.96 -10.80
CA GLU A 47 -11.54 19.36 -10.86
C GLU A 47 -10.76 19.78 -9.60
N LEU A 48 -11.26 19.42 -8.41
CA LEU A 48 -10.63 19.71 -7.13
C LEU A 48 -9.24 19.08 -7.02
N VAL A 49 -9.09 17.80 -7.38
CA VAL A 49 -7.80 17.09 -7.37
C VAL A 49 -6.80 17.74 -8.33
N ARG A 50 -7.24 18.08 -9.55
CA ARG A 50 -6.33 18.59 -10.60
C ARG A 50 -5.96 20.06 -10.40
N LYS A 51 -6.95 20.93 -10.14
CA LYS A 51 -6.78 22.39 -10.08
C LYS A 51 -6.58 22.91 -8.65
N GLY A 52 -6.97 22.14 -7.63
CA GLY A 52 -6.95 22.55 -6.23
C GLY A 52 -8.16 23.35 -5.77
N THR A 53 -9.03 23.79 -6.68
CA THR A 53 -10.27 24.54 -6.39
C THR A 53 -11.37 24.15 -7.37
N ILE A 54 -12.63 24.31 -6.95
CA ILE A 54 -13.81 24.08 -7.79
C ILE A 54 -14.20 25.41 -8.42
N THR A 55 -14.05 25.55 -9.73
CA THR A 55 -14.38 26.80 -10.46
C THR A 55 -15.60 26.67 -11.37
N SER A 56 -16.00 25.44 -11.70
CA SER A 56 -17.00 25.19 -12.75
C SER A 56 -18.45 25.44 -12.32
N ALA A 57 -18.70 25.77 -11.06
CA ALA A 57 -20.06 25.94 -10.56
C ALA A 57 -20.18 26.99 -9.44
N PRO A 58 -19.89 28.27 -9.73
CA PRO A 58 -20.06 29.36 -8.78
C PRO A 58 -21.55 29.55 -8.42
N GLY A 59 -21.86 29.70 -7.13
CA GLY A 59 -23.21 30.05 -6.65
C GLY A 59 -24.21 28.89 -6.52
N LYS A 60 -23.74 27.63 -6.55
CA LYS A 60 -24.57 26.47 -6.20
C LYS A 60 -24.18 25.96 -4.81
N ASP A 61 -25.20 25.67 -3.99
CA ASP A 61 -25.04 25.02 -2.70
C ASP A 61 -24.71 23.53 -2.92
N TYR A 62 -23.44 23.24 -3.16
CA TYR A 62 -22.94 21.87 -3.13
C TYR A 62 -22.52 21.51 -1.71
N ASP A 63 -22.70 20.24 -1.34
CA ASP A 63 -22.07 19.66 -0.17
C ASP A 63 -20.55 19.52 -0.44
N ILE A 64 -19.78 20.50 0.06
CA ILE A 64 -18.32 20.54 -0.07
C ILE A 64 -17.69 19.32 0.62
N GLU A 65 -18.25 18.87 1.75
CA GLU A 65 -17.74 17.72 2.48
C GLU A 65 -17.88 16.44 1.64
N GLN A 66 -19.03 16.26 0.98
CA GLN A 66 -19.25 15.14 0.07
C GLN A 66 -18.29 15.18 -1.14
N ILE A 67 -18.01 16.37 -1.69
CA ILE A 67 -17.04 16.51 -2.78
C ILE A 67 -15.62 16.22 -2.31
N GLU A 68 -15.23 16.65 -1.11
CA GLU A 68 -13.92 16.32 -0.54
C GLU A 68 -13.77 14.80 -0.35
N LYS A 69 -14.78 14.10 0.20
CA LYS A 69 -14.78 12.63 0.29
C LYS A 69 -14.64 11.96 -1.08
N SER A 70 -15.34 12.47 -2.08
CA SER A 70 -15.27 11.97 -3.46
C SER A 70 -13.88 12.20 -4.08
N ALA A 71 -13.24 13.33 -3.77
CA ALA A 71 -11.87 13.65 -4.20
C ALA A 71 -10.83 12.75 -3.53
N GLU A 72 -11.00 12.40 -2.25
CA GLU A 72 -10.14 11.44 -1.54
C GLU A 72 -10.22 10.05 -2.16
N LEU A 73 -11.44 9.55 -2.40
CA LEU A 73 -11.67 8.29 -3.09
C LEU A 73 -11.03 8.28 -4.48
N LEU A 74 -11.25 9.33 -5.27
CA LEU A 74 -10.67 9.47 -6.60
C LEU A 74 -9.14 9.49 -6.55
N TYR A 75 -8.55 10.25 -5.64
CA TYR A 75 -7.10 10.34 -5.49
C TYR A 75 -6.50 8.97 -5.11
N GLY A 76 -7.15 8.23 -4.23
CA GLY A 76 -6.76 6.87 -3.87
C GLY A 76 -6.81 5.89 -5.05
N LEU A 77 -7.88 5.93 -5.85
CA LEU A 77 -8.02 5.10 -7.06
C LEU A 77 -7.02 5.47 -8.17
N LEU A 78 -6.64 6.75 -8.26
CA LEU A 78 -5.55 7.18 -9.14
C LEU A 78 -4.18 6.79 -8.58
N HIS A 79 -4.03 6.79 -7.26
CA HIS A 79 -2.77 6.46 -6.58
C HIS A 79 -2.35 5.02 -6.88
N VAL A 80 -3.23 4.03 -6.73
CA VAL A 80 -2.92 2.62 -7.07
C VAL A 80 -2.43 2.47 -8.52
N ARG A 81 -3.04 3.20 -9.47
CA ARG A 81 -2.60 3.22 -10.87
C ARG A 81 -1.24 3.91 -11.02
N TYR A 82 -1.03 5.00 -10.31
CA TYR A 82 0.22 5.76 -10.32
C TYR A 82 1.40 4.96 -9.77
N LEU A 83 1.18 4.12 -8.76
CA LEU A 83 2.21 3.22 -8.20
C LEU A 83 2.76 2.24 -9.24
N LEU A 84 2.03 1.96 -10.32
CA LEU A 84 2.49 1.11 -11.41
C LEU A 84 3.39 1.84 -12.43
N THR A 85 3.50 3.16 -12.32
CA THR A 85 4.34 3.97 -13.22
C THR A 85 5.79 4.04 -12.73
N LYS A 86 6.72 4.39 -13.63
CA LYS A 86 8.12 4.62 -13.24
C LYS A 86 8.29 5.74 -12.20
N PRO A 87 7.66 6.92 -12.34
CA PRO A 87 7.71 7.97 -11.31
C PRO A 87 7.13 7.54 -9.96
N GLY A 88 5.95 6.91 -9.95
CA GLY A 88 5.31 6.46 -8.70
C GLY A 88 6.17 5.45 -7.93
N MET A 89 6.72 4.46 -8.63
CA MET A 89 7.66 3.50 -8.04
C MET A 89 8.91 4.17 -7.46
N GLN A 90 9.47 5.19 -8.11
CA GLN A 90 10.64 5.91 -7.60
C GLN A 90 10.32 6.71 -6.33
N LEU A 91 9.14 7.31 -6.25
CA LEU A 91 8.68 8.01 -5.04
C LEU A 91 8.49 7.03 -3.87
N MET A 92 7.92 5.84 -4.12
CA MET A 92 7.81 4.80 -3.08
C MET A 92 9.18 4.30 -2.63
N LEU A 93 10.14 4.16 -3.54
CA LEU A 93 11.52 3.80 -3.18
C LEU A 93 12.16 4.87 -2.31
N ALA A 94 11.96 6.16 -2.64
CA ALA A 94 12.49 7.27 -1.83
C ALA A 94 11.93 7.24 -0.40
N LYS A 95 10.62 6.97 -0.24
CA LYS A 95 9.99 6.79 1.08
C LYS A 95 10.56 5.57 1.82
N TYR A 96 10.75 4.46 1.12
CA TYR A 96 11.34 3.25 1.70
C TYR A 96 12.76 3.51 2.24
N VAL A 97 13.61 4.19 1.47
CA VAL A 97 14.99 4.52 1.88
C VAL A 97 15.01 5.50 3.06
N LYS A 98 14.01 6.39 3.15
CA LYS A 98 13.89 7.37 4.23
C LYS A 98 13.38 6.78 5.56
N ASP A 99 13.01 5.50 5.59
CA ASP A 99 12.39 4.86 6.76
C ASP A 99 10.99 5.40 7.08
N ASP A 100 10.25 5.83 6.05
CA ASP A 100 8.87 6.33 6.22
C ASP A 100 7.85 5.19 6.46
N PHE A 101 8.23 3.93 6.23
CA PHE A 101 7.34 2.78 6.32
C PHE A 101 7.59 1.93 7.57
N PRO A 102 6.53 1.38 8.20
CA PRO A 102 6.65 0.49 9.34
C PRO A 102 7.57 -0.71 9.08
N GLN A 103 8.26 -1.14 10.13
CA GLN A 103 9.10 -2.33 10.09
C GLN A 103 8.29 -3.63 10.25
N CYS A 104 8.84 -4.73 9.77
CA CYS A 104 8.26 -6.06 9.93
C CYS A 104 8.20 -6.45 11.42
N PRO A 105 7.05 -6.96 11.91
CA PRO A 105 6.92 -7.39 13.30
C PRO A 105 7.67 -8.69 13.60
N ARG A 106 8.06 -9.48 12.59
CA ARG A 106 8.85 -10.71 12.81
C ARG A 106 10.27 -10.36 13.22
N VAL A 107 10.67 -10.84 14.40
CA VAL A 107 12.02 -10.69 14.96
C VAL A 107 13.11 -11.11 13.98
N TYR A 108 12.93 -12.24 13.27
CA TYR A 108 13.90 -12.76 12.33
C TYR A 108 14.02 -11.97 11.01
N CYS A 109 13.11 -11.05 10.73
CA CYS A 109 13.24 -10.11 9.62
C CYS A 109 14.14 -8.91 9.97
N LYS A 110 14.69 -8.85 11.19
CA LYS A 110 15.71 -7.88 11.65
C LYS A 110 15.31 -6.42 11.38
N GLY A 111 14.03 -6.09 11.58
CA GLY A 111 13.53 -4.72 11.41
C GLY A 111 13.48 -4.22 9.96
N ILE A 112 13.41 -5.11 8.97
CA ILE A 112 13.22 -4.68 7.58
C ILE A 112 11.94 -3.86 7.43
N ARG A 113 11.98 -2.82 6.58
CA ARG A 113 10.81 -2.01 6.26
C ARG A 113 9.81 -2.79 5.41
N CYS A 114 8.54 -2.62 5.71
CA CYS A 114 7.46 -3.16 4.91
C CYS A 114 6.99 -2.17 3.85
N LEU A 115 6.20 -2.64 2.89
CA LEU A 115 5.61 -1.86 1.82
C LEU A 115 4.09 -1.83 2.00
N PRO A 116 3.41 -0.68 1.79
CA PRO A 116 1.96 -0.61 1.83
C PRO A 116 1.30 -1.58 0.84
N PHE A 117 0.25 -2.29 1.24
CA PHE A 117 -0.34 -3.34 0.42
C PHE A 117 -1.87 -3.35 0.57
N GLY A 118 -2.57 -3.48 -0.56
CA GLY A 118 -4.01 -3.73 -0.57
C GLY A 118 -4.28 -5.20 -0.81
N ILE A 119 -5.23 -5.78 -0.06
CA ILE A 119 -5.68 -7.17 -0.26
C ILE A 119 -6.98 -7.28 -1.08
N SER A 120 -7.57 -6.13 -1.44
CA SER A 120 -8.70 -6.03 -2.37
C SER A 120 -8.50 -4.81 -3.29
N GLU A 121 -9.12 -4.86 -4.46
CA GLU A 121 -9.21 -3.74 -5.40
C GLU A 121 -10.52 -2.95 -5.24
N GLU A 122 -11.47 -3.47 -4.47
CA GLU A 122 -12.76 -2.83 -4.22
C GLU A 122 -12.71 -1.94 -2.97
N PRO A 123 -12.99 -0.63 -3.09
CA PRO A 123 -13.01 0.28 -1.95
C PRO A 123 -14.00 -0.13 -0.87
N GLY A 124 -13.62 0.05 0.39
CA GLY A 124 -14.43 -0.20 1.57
C GLY A 124 -14.37 -1.62 2.12
N GLU A 125 -13.78 -2.57 1.39
CA GLU A 125 -13.70 -3.96 1.86
C GLU A 125 -12.62 -4.17 2.92
N HIS A 126 -11.42 -3.66 2.65
CA HIS A 126 -10.25 -3.90 3.49
C HIS A 126 -9.37 -2.67 3.60
N THR A 127 -8.87 -2.44 4.81
CA THR A 127 -7.90 -1.37 5.09
C THR A 127 -6.52 -1.77 4.60
N VAL A 128 -5.63 -0.80 4.44
CA VAL A 128 -4.25 -1.03 4.04
C VAL A 128 -3.52 -1.96 5.02
N ARG A 129 -2.70 -2.85 4.46
CA ARG A 129 -1.80 -3.76 5.17
C ARG A 129 -0.35 -3.47 4.80
N MET A 130 0.58 -4.18 5.42
CA MET A 130 2.01 -4.02 5.20
C MET A 130 2.64 -5.34 4.72
N TYR A 131 3.16 -5.35 3.51
CA TYR A 131 3.90 -6.49 2.94
C TYR A 131 5.37 -6.44 3.35
N CYS A 132 5.91 -7.54 3.86
CA CYS A 132 7.33 -7.65 4.19
C CYS A 132 8.13 -8.32 3.05
N PRO A 133 9.14 -7.63 2.48
CA PRO A 133 9.98 -8.21 1.43
C PRO A 133 11.00 -9.24 1.91
N CYS A 134 11.14 -9.43 3.23
CA CYS A 134 11.99 -10.49 3.78
C CYS A 134 11.23 -11.81 3.87
N CYS A 135 10.12 -11.84 4.60
CA CYS A 135 9.39 -13.08 4.86
C CYS A 135 8.25 -13.35 3.88
N ASN A 136 7.99 -12.45 2.92
CA ASN A 136 6.94 -12.55 1.92
C ASN A 136 5.55 -12.74 2.52
N ASP A 137 5.25 -12.00 3.58
CA ASP A 137 4.00 -12.11 4.33
C ASP A 137 3.40 -10.71 4.57
N VAL A 138 2.10 -10.67 4.86
CA VAL A 138 1.29 -9.46 4.95
C VAL A 138 0.77 -9.27 6.37
N TYR A 139 1.03 -8.09 6.94
CA TYR A 139 0.71 -7.76 8.33
C TYR A 139 -0.34 -6.66 8.41
N ASN A 140 -1.15 -6.71 9.46
CA ASN A 140 -2.04 -5.60 9.79
C ASN A 140 -1.24 -4.39 10.27
N VAL A 141 -1.68 -3.20 9.88
CA VAL A 141 -1.13 -1.95 10.41
C VAL A 141 -1.56 -1.79 11.87
N THR A 142 -0.66 -1.29 12.73
CA THR A 142 -0.93 -1.04 14.15
C THR A 142 -1.30 0.43 14.44
N ASP A 143 -0.72 1.37 13.68
CA ASP A 143 -0.98 2.82 13.73
C ASP A 143 -2.46 3.14 13.47
N SER A 144 -3.08 3.89 14.39
CA SER A 144 -4.52 4.19 14.37
C SER A 144 -4.97 5.08 13.22
N ASP A 145 -4.10 5.95 12.73
CA ASP A 145 -4.43 6.86 11.63
C ASP A 145 -4.34 6.11 10.30
N LEU A 146 -3.34 5.25 10.16
CA LEU A 146 -3.13 4.44 8.98
C LEU A 146 -4.15 3.29 8.86
N LYS A 147 -4.63 2.75 9.98
CA LYS A 147 -5.69 1.73 10.00
C LYS A 147 -6.99 2.16 9.32
N LYS A 148 -7.22 3.46 9.13
CA LYS A 148 -8.42 3.99 8.46
C LYS A 148 -8.26 4.10 6.95
N VAL A 149 -7.04 3.93 6.43
CA VAL A 149 -6.74 4.07 5.01
C VAL A 149 -7.20 2.83 4.27
N ASP A 150 -7.90 3.03 3.17
CA ASP A 150 -8.37 1.96 2.30
C ASP A 150 -7.21 1.24 1.59
N GLY A 151 -7.24 -0.09 1.59
CA GLY A 151 -6.24 -0.92 0.92
C GLY A 151 -6.32 -0.85 -0.61
N ALA A 152 -7.51 -0.59 -1.17
CA ALA A 152 -7.72 -0.48 -2.62
C ALA A 152 -6.90 0.65 -3.25
N PHE A 153 -6.46 1.64 -2.46
CA PHE A 153 -5.61 2.75 -2.90
C PHE A 153 -4.15 2.35 -3.13
N PHE A 154 -3.77 1.14 -2.74
CA PHE A 154 -2.47 0.54 -3.00
C PHE A 154 -2.59 -0.69 -3.90
N GLY A 155 -3.65 -1.49 -3.73
CA GLY A 155 -3.93 -2.66 -4.56
C GLY A 155 -2.93 -3.82 -4.36
N LEU A 156 -3.14 -4.87 -5.16
CA LEU A 156 -2.47 -6.17 -5.04
C LEU A 156 -1.12 -6.23 -5.78
N SER A 157 -0.99 -5.49 -6.88
CA SER A 157 0.04 -5.78 -7.88
C SER A 157 1.32 -4.97 -7.74
N TRP A 158 1.24 -3.76 -7.15
CA TRP A 158 2.33 -2.79 -7.22
C TRP A 158 3.59 -3.27 -6.49
N VAL A 159 3.43 -3.96 -5.35
CA VAL A 159 4.56 -4.49 -4.56
C VAL A 159 5.38 -5.49 -5.36
N HIS A 160 4.72 -6.43 -6.03
CA HIS A 160 5.41 -7.44 -6.82
C HIS A 160 6.22 -6.82 -7.97
N MET A 161 5.63 -5.84 -8.67
CA MET A 161 6.33 -5.12 -9.73
C MET A 161 7.46 -4.23 -9.17
N PHE A 162 7.25 -3.60 -8.01
CA PHE A 162 8.25 -2.81 -7.32
C PHE A 162 9.46 -3.66 -6.94
N LEU A 163 9.27 -4.84 -6.36
CA LEU A 163 10.36 -5.74 -5.96
C LEU A 163 11.09 -6.33 -7.18
N SER A 164 10.37 -6.63 -8.26
CA SER A 164 10.99 -7.03 -9.53
C SER A 164 11.91 -5.94 -10.08
N LYS A 165 11.51 -4.67 -9.96
CA LYS A 165 12.29 -3.53 -10.44
C LYS A 165 13.44 -3.14 -9.50
N PHE A 166 13.26 -3.34 -8.20
CA PHE A 166 14.22 -2.95 -7.16
C PHE A 166 14.62 -4.16 -6.31
N PRO A 167 15.34 -5.15 -6.88
CA PRO A 167 15.73 -6.35 -6.17
C PRO A 167 16.63 -6.08 -4.95
N GLN A 168 17.27 -4.91 -4.87
CA GLN A 168 18.05 -4.49 -3.71
C GLN A 168 17.23 -4.30 -2.42
N VAL A 169 15.90 -4.19 -2.53
CA VAL A 169 14.99 -4.09 -1.38
C VAL A 169 14.80 -5.46 -0.70
N VAL A 170 14.99 -6.55 -1.45
CA VAL A 170 14.83 -7.92 -0.96
C VAL A 170 16.12 -8.38 -0.27
N PRO A 171 16.07 -8.85 0.99
CA PRO A 171 17.23 -9.43 1.64
C PRO A 171 17.74 -10.67 0.91
N LYS A 172 19.07 -10.81 0.89
CA LYS A 172 19.74 -11.99 0.31
C LYS A 172 19.85 -13.15 1.30
N ASP A 173 19.81 -12.85 2.61
CA ASP A 173 19.85 -13.87 3.64
C ASP A 173 18.57 -14.72 3.59
N PRO A 174 18.66 -16.05 3.74
CA PRO A 174 17.48 -16.89 3.82
C PRO A 174 16.66 -16.52 5.06
N VAL A 175 15.33 -16.61 4.91
CA VAL A 175 14.39 -16.33 6.00
C VAL A 175 14.62 -17.34 7.12
N ARG A 176 14.91 -16.84 8.32
CA ARG A 176 15.04 -17.68 9.51
C ARG A 176 13.66 -17.88 10.14
N VAL A 177 13.37 -19.13 10.50
CA VAL A 177 12.17 -19.51 11.24
C VAL A 177 12.56 -19.76 12.70
N TYR A 178 11.68 -19.40 13.62
CA TYR A 178 11.88 -19.68 15.04
C TYR A 178 11.89 -21.19 15.26
N VAL A 179 12.93 -21.70 15.92
CA VAL A 179 13.00 -23.10 16.34
C VAL A 179 12.73 -23.15 17.85
N PRO A 180 11.52 -23.55 18.28
CA PRO A 180 11.19 -23.60 19.70
C PRO A 180 12.04 -24.65 20.43
N ARG A 181 12.50 -24.31 21.62
CA ARG A 181 13.32 -25.19 22.46
C ARG A 181 12.90 -25.14 23.92
N ILE A 182 12.86 -26.31 24.57
CA ILE A 182 12.65 -26.46 26.02
C ILE A 182 13.86 -27.22 26.59
N PHE A 183 14.52 -26.66 27.60
CA PHE A 183 15.77 -27.20 28.17
C PHE A 183 16.85 -27.53 27.12
N GLY A 184 16.90 -26.80 26.00
CA GLY A 184 17.85 -26.99 24.91
C GLY A 184 17.40 -27.97 23.81
N PHE A 185 16.42 -28.82 24.10
CA PHE A 185 15.83 -29.76 23.14
C PHE A 185 14.83 -29.06 22.23
N ARG A 186 14.84 -29.41 20.95
CA ARG A 186 13.83 -28.93 20.00
C ARG A 186 12.49 -29.58 20.36
N ILE A 187 11.42 -28.82 20.27
CA ILE A 187 10.07 -29.38 20.38
C ILE A 187 9.75 -30.02 19.03
N CYS A 188 9.38 -31.30 19.01
CA CYS A 188 8.92 -31.96 17.79
C CYS A 188 7.61 -31.33 17.31
N HIS A 189 7.55 -31.00 16.03
CA HIS A 189 6.32 -30.65 15.34
C HIS A 189 5.66 -31.93 14.80
N PRO A 190 4.32 -32.01 14.69
CA PRO A 190 3.65 -33.15 14.06
C PRO A 190 4.15 -33.44 12.64
N ASP A 191 4.55 -32.39 11.91
CA ASP A 191 5.11 -32.53 10.56
C ASP A 191 6.50 -33.18 10.55
N ASP A 192 7.28 -33.05 11.63
CA ASP A 192 8.61 -33.69 11.72
C ASP A 192 8.50 -35.22 11.78
N VAL A 193 7.35 -35.76 12.21
CA VAL A 193 7.09 -37.21 12.32
C VAL A 193 6.90 -37.83 10.93
N LEU A 194 6.32 -37.08 10.00
CA LEU A 194 6.09 -37.56 8.62
C LEU A 194 7.40 -37.68 7.84
N ASP A 195 8.34 -36.75 8.07
CA ASP A 195 9.67 -36.77 7.45
C ASP A 195 10.51 -37.97 7.95
N GLU A 196 10.34 -38.38 9.21
CA GLU A 196 11.02 -39.57 9.76
C GLU A 196 10.48 -40.87 9.13
N GLU A 197 9.16 -41.02 9.02
CA GLU A 197 8.53 -42.20 8.41
C GLU A 197 8.87 -42.36 6.92
N GLU A 198 8.93 -41.27 6.15
CA GLU A 198 9.37 -41.31 4.75
C GLU A 198 10.84 -41.74 4.63
N SER A 199 11.71 -41.21 5.50
CA SER A 199 13.14 -41.55 5.49
C SER A 199 13.45 -43.01 5.89
N GLU A 200 12.66 -43.59 6.79
CA GLU A 200 12.74 -45.00 7.15
C GLU A 200 12.20 -45.92 6.06
N SER A 201 11.20 -45.45 5.28
CA SER A 201 10.63 -46.20 4.16
C SER A 201 11.54 -46.23 2.91
N GLU A 202 12.32 -45.16 2.66
CA GLU A 202 13.27 -45.11 1.54
C GLU A 202 14.60 -45.84 1.82
N SER A 203 14.86 -46.17 3.10
CA SER A 203 16.07 -46.88 3.53
C SER A 203 15.87 -48.39 3.73
N SER A 204 14.66 -48.91 3.46
CA SER A 204 14.27 -50.33 3.52
C SER A 204 14.08 -50.94 2.13
#